data_AF-A0A969II09-F1
#
_entry.id   AF-A0A969II09-F1
#
_cell.length_a   1.000
_cell.length_b   1.000
_cell.length_c   1.000
_cell.angle_alpha   90.00
_cell.angle_beta   90.00
_cell.angle_gamma   90.00
#
_symmetry.space_group_name_H-M   'P 1'
#
loop_
_entity.id
_entity.type
_entity.pdbx_description
1 polymer ?
#
loop_
_entity_poly.entity_id
_entity_poly.type
_entity_poly.pdbx_seq_one_letter_code
_entity_poly.pdbx_strand_id
1 'polypeptide(L)'
;ARFAPQRVTVVCGPGNNGGDGYVCARVLADCGWPVAVVSPLPAERLTGDAAWARATWRGAIEPAVEHGGTGLLVDALFGAGLTRDVDGPALTAIRQMASSGRPVVAVDVSVWGRCGYGSRARRCEPGHVDGDVLPREARPRPVARPRPRR
;
A
#
# COMPACT_ATOMS: atom_id res chain seq x y z
N ALA A 1 13.60 15.61 -6.66
CA ALA A 1 12.69 14.45 -6.62
C ALA A 1 11.73 14.62 -5.45
N ARG A 2 10.48 14.17 -5.57
CA ARG A 2 9.44 14.27 -4.50
C ARG A 2 9.81 13.50 -3.22
N PHE A 3 10.61 12.44 -3.36
CA PHE A 3 11.09 11.61 -2.26
C PHE A 3 12.61 11.48 -2.35
N ALA A 4 13.27 11.45 -1.19
CA ALA A 4 14.67 11.08 -1.04
C ALA A 4 14.80 9.59 -0.63
N PRO A 5 15.97 8.95 -0.81
CA PRO A 5 16.20 7.56 -0.42
C PRO A 5 15.75 7.29 1.01
N GLN A 6 14.80 6.36 1.16
CA GLN A 6 14.20 5.97 2.43
C GLN A 6 13.64 4.55 2.31
N ARG A 7 13.16 3.99 3.42
CA ARG A 7 12.54 2.66 3.41
C ARG A 7 11.32 2.65 2.48
N VAL A 8 11.27 1.70 1.55
CA VAL A 8 10.13 1.49 0.66
C VAL A 8 9.61 0.08 0.84
N THR A 9 8.30 -0.07 0.97
CA THR A 9 7.63 -1.37 0.90
C THR A 9 6.79 -1.41 -0.36
N VAL A 10 7.09 -2.33 -1.28
CA VAL A 10 6.33 -2.50 -2.52
C VAL A 10 5.38 -3.68 -2.37
N VAL A 11 4.08 -3.42 -2.50
CA VAL A 11 3.02 -4.41 -2.33
C VAL A 11 2.56 -4.89 -3.70
N CYS A 12 2.94 -6.11 -4.08
CA CYS A 12 2.79 -6.63 -5.43
C CYS A 12 1.63 -7.63 -5.54
N GLY A 13 0.74 -7.38 -6.51
CA GLY A 13 -0.35 -8.28 -6.86
C GLY A 13 0.06 -9.42 -7.80
N PRO A 14 -0.92 -10.21 -8.29
CA PRO A 14 -0.66 -11.43 -9.05
C PRO A 14 -0.58 -11.21 -10.57
N GLY A 15 -1.00 -10.05 -11.08
CA GLY A 15 -1.04 -9.72 -12.51
C GLY A 15 0.01 -8.69 -12.89
N ASN A 16 -0.10 -8.14 -14.12
CA ASN A 16 0.92 -7.25 -14.69
C ASN A 16 1.30 -6.06 -13.79
N ASN A 17 0.33 -5.45 -13.11
CA ASN A 17 0.62 -4.37 -12.14
C ASN A 17 1.57 -4.82 -11.02
N GLY A 18 1.41 -6.06 -10.55
CA GLY A 18 2.34 -6.66 -9.59
C GLY A 18 3.72 -6.90 -10.20
N GLY A 19 3.79 -7.28 -11.48
CA GLY A 19 5.03 -7.36 -12.24
C GLY A 19 5.79 -6.04 -12.26
N ASP A 20 5.09 -4.94 -12.55
CA ASP A 20 5.65 -3.58 -12.49
C ASP A 20 6.14 -3.22 -11.09
N GLY A 21 5.43 -3.68 -10.05
CA GLY A 21 5.85 -3.59 -8.66
C GLY A 21 7.19 -4.27 -8.40
N TYR A 22 7.37 -5.52 -8.84
CA TYR A 22 8.65 -6.24 -8.68
C TYR A 22 9.79 -5.56 -9.45
N VAL A 23 9.53 -5.07 -10.66
CA VAL A 23 10.53 -4.31 -11.44
C VAL A 23 10.91 -3.02 -10.71
N CYS A 24 9.93 -2.28 -10.20
CA CYS A 24 10.13 -1.07 -9.40
C CYS A 24 10.98 -1.37 -8.15
N ALA A 25 10.65 -2.43 -7.42
CA ALA A 25 11.39 -2.86 -6.24
C ALA A 25 12.87 -3.13 -6.56
N ARG A 26 13.14 -3.87 -7.66
CA ARG A 26 14.50 -4.15 -8.12
C ARG A 26 15.26 -2.87 -8.47
N VAL A 27 14.67 -1.99 -9.28
CA VAL A 27 15.31 -0.73 -9.69
C VAL A 27 15.62 0.17 -8.49
N LEU A 28 14.70 0.29 -7.53
CA LEU A 28 14.94 1.04 -6.30
C LEU A 28 16.09 0.44 -5.47
N ALA A 29 16.14 -0.88 -5.35
CA ALA A 29 17.22 -1.57 -4.65
C ALA A 29 18.57 -1.38 -5.36
N ASP A 30 18.61 -1.46 -6.69
CA ASP A 30 19.81 -1.21 -7.50
C ASP A 30 20.30 0.26 -7.35
N CYS A 31 19.37 1.20 -7.13
CA CYS A 31 19.67 2.59 -6.78
C CYS A 31 20.06 2.80 -5.31
N GLY A 32 20.22 1.73 -4.51
CA GLY A 32 20.64 1.80 -3.11
C GLY A 32 19.54 2.15 -2.11
N TRP A 33 18.26 2.08 -2.50
CA TRP A 33 17.15 2.28 -1.57
C TRP A 33 16.94 1.03 -0.70
N PRO A 34 16.62 1.19 0.60
CA PRO A 34 16.20 0.06 1.43
C PRO A 34 14.79 -0.39 1.06
N VAL A 35 14.68 -1.48 0.31
CA VAL A 35 13.41 -1.98 -0.25
C VAL A 35 12.99 -3.30 0.41
N ALA A 36 11.72 -3.39 0.77
CA ALA A 36 11.04 -4.63 1.12
C ALA A 36 9.90 -4.90 0.12
N VAL A 37 9.62 -6.17 -0.15
CA VAL A 37 8.52 -6.58 -1.02
C VAL A 37 7.50 -7.36 -0.22
N VAL A 38 6.22 -7.04 -0.44
CA VAL A 38 5.09 -7.78 0.10
C VAL A 38 4.30 -8.39 -1.06
N SER A 39 3.96 -9.67 -0.98
CA SER A 39 3.01 -10.31 -1.88
C SER A 39 1.96 -11.05 -1.06
N PRO A 40 0.72 -10.52 -0.96
CA PRO A 40 -0.30 -11.11 -0.10
C PRO A 40 -0.95 -12.36 -0.69
N LEU A 41 -0.64 -12.70 -1.95
CA LEU A 41 -1.17 -13.88 -2.62
C LEU A 41 -0.07 -14.93 -2.81
N PRO A 42 -0.42 -16.24 -2.76
CA PRO A 42 0.54 -17.32 -3.01
C PRO A 42 1.24 -17.18 -4.37
N ALA A 43 2.49 -17.62 -4.45
CA ALA A 43 3.31 -17.50 -5.66
C ALA A 43 2.68 -18.23 -6.86
N GLU A 44 1.91 -19.29 -6.61
CA GLU A 44 1.21 -20.10 -7.60
C GLU A 44 0.09 -19.33 -8.30
N ARG A 45 -0.35 -18.21 -7.72
CA ARG A 45 -1.35 -17.30 -8.32
C ARG A 45 -0.74 -16.31 -9.29
N LEU A 46 0.59 -16.17 -9.30
CA LEU A 46 1.29 -15.28 -10.21
C LEU A 46 1.43 -15.97 -11.56
N THR A 47 1.14 -15.25 -12.62
CA THR A 47 1.26 -15.74 -14.00
C THR A 47 1.93 -14.70 -14.87
N GLY A 48 2.49 -15.12 -16.01
CA GLY A 48 3.11 -14.23 -17.00
C GLY A 48 4.17 -13.30 -16.39
N ASP A 49 4.06 -12.01 -16.70
CA ASP A 49 5.03 -10.98 -16.31
C ASP A 49 5.22 -10.87 -14.79
N ALA A 50 4.16 -11.09 -14.00
CA ALA A 50 4.25 -11.06 -12.55
C ALA A 50 5.14 -12.18 -12.00
N ALA A 51 4.98 -13.40 -12.53
CA ALA A 51 5.80 -14.54 -12.12
C ALA A 51 7.26 -14.36 -12.55
N TRP A 52 7.49 -13.88 -13.77
CA TRP A 52 8.83 -13.58 -14.27
C TRP A 52 9.51 -12.49 -13.44
N ALA A 53 8.86 -11.35 -13.22
CA ALA A 53 9.43 -10.24 -12.47
C ALA A 53 9.69 -10.61 -11.00
N ARG A 54 8.78 -11.37 -10.38
CA ARG A 54 8.96 -11.94 -9.04
C ARG A 54 10.24 -12.78 -8.93
N ALA A 55 10.55 -13.58 -9.96
CA ALA A 55 11.76 -14.40 -9.97
C ALA A 55 13.06 -13.57 -10.07
N THR A 56 12.98 -12.32 -10.54
CA THR A 56 14.14 -11.42 -10.60
C THR A 56 14.41 -10.68 -9.28
N TRP A 57 13.46 -10.66 -8.35
CA TRP A 57 13.64 -10.06 -7.03
C TRP A 57 14.52 -10.95 -6.16
N ARG A 58 15.53 -10.34 -5.52
CA ARG A 58 16.55 -11.06 -4.74
C ARG A 58 16.38 -10.94 -3.23
N GLY A 59 15.50 -10.06 -2.77
CA GLY A 59 15.23 -9.87 -1.34
C GLY A 59 14.16 -10.81 -0.81
N ALA A 60 13.89 -10.70 0.49
CA ALA A 60 12.73 -11.36 1.10
C ALA A 60 11.42 -10.85 0.49
N ILE A 61 10.42 -11.73 0.48
CA ILE A 61 9.04 -11.41 0.10
C ILE A 61 8.17 -11.78 1.28
N GLU A 62 7.56 -10.78 1.89
CA GLU A 62 6.70 -10.95 3.05
C GLU A 62 5.24 -11.14 2.61
N PRO A 63 4.44 -11.91 3.36
CA PRO A 63 3.03 -12.13 3.01
C PRO A 63 2.12 -10.95 3.41
N ALA A 64 2.60 -10.02 4.22
CA ALA A 64 1.78 -8.95 4.78
C ALA A 64 2.56 -7.65 4.96
N VAL A 65 1.84 -6.53 4.93
CA VAL A 65 2.40 -5.22 5.26
C VAL A 65 2.48 -5.09 6.78
N GLU A 66 3.67 -4.80 7.30
CA GLU A 66 3.87 -4.54 8.72
C GLU A 66 3.05 -3.34 9.20
N HIS A 67 2.55 -3.43 10.43
CA HIS A 67 1.79 -2.36 11.07
C HIS A 67 2.75 -1.39 11.75
N GLY A 68 2.51 -0.10 11.54
CA GLY A 68 3.41 0.94 12.04
C GLY A 68 4.74 0.99 11.27
N GLY A 69 5.59 1.94 11.65
CA GLY A 69 6.87 2.18 10.99
C GLY A 69 6.87 3.39 10.06
N THR A 70 8.02 3.62 9.44
CA THR A 70 8.31 4.80 8.62
C THR A 70 8.60 4.43 7.17
N GLY A 71 8.55 5.41 6.28
CA GLY A 71 8.88 5.25 4.87
C GLY A 71 7.67 5.13 3.95
N LEU A 72 7.94 4.83 2.70
CA LEU A 72 6.99 4.88 1.59
C LEU A 72 6.34 3.51 1.33
N LEU A 73 5.06 3.51 1.00
CA LEU A 73 4.37 2.35 0.44
C LEU A 73 4.18 2.53 -1.07
N VAL A 74 4.42 1.47 -1.83
CA VAL A 74 4.08 1.42 -3.26
C VAL A 74 2.99 0.37 -3.45
N ASP A 75 1.81 0.82 -3.89
CA ASP A 75 0.68 -0.05 -4.21
C ASP A 75 0.77 -0.51 -5.67
N ALA A 76 1.13 -1.77 -5.85
CA ALA A 76 1.20 -2.47 -7.12
C ALA A 76 0.26 -3.70 -7.10
N LEU A 77 -0.84 -3.65 -6.34
CA LEU A 77 -1.76 -4.78 -6.21
C LEU A 77 -2.59 -4.99 -7.48
N PHE A 78 -3.25 -3.94 -7.96
CA PHE A 78 -4.19 -4.03 -9.08
C PHE A 78 -4.15 -2.75 -9.91
N GLY A 79 -4.17 -2.90 -11.24
CA GLY A 79 -4.22 -1.78 -12.18
C GLY A 79 -5.63 -1.58 -12.77
N ALA A 80 -5.71 -0.93 -13.93
CA ALA A 80 -6.98 -0.55 -14.56
C ALA A 80 -7.87 -1.74 -14.96
N GLY A 81 -7.29 -2.93 -15.15
CA GLY A 81 -7.98 -4.16 -15.53
C GLY A 81 -8.77 -4.85 -14.40
N LEU A 82 -8.88 -4.26 -13.21
CA LEU A 82 -9.69 -4.83 -12.13
C LEU A 82 -11.18 -4.74 -12.46
N THR A 83 -11.80 -5.89 -12.74
CA THR A 83 -13.22 -6.00 -13.10
C THR A 83 -14.11 -6.55 -11.99
N ARG A 84 -13.53 -7.04 -10.89
CA ARG A 84 -14.22 -7.66 -9.76
C ARG A 84 -13.89 -6.96 -8.45
N ASP A 85 -14.73 -7.18 -7.45
CA ASP A 85 -14.47 -6.71 -6.08
C ASP A 85 -13.21 -7.38 -5.51
N VAL A 86 -12.48 -6.60 -4.70
CA VAL A 86 -11.28 -7.06 -4.01
C VAL A 86 -11.65 -7.70 -2.68
N ASP A 87 -11.16 -8.91 -2.47
CA ASP A 87 -11.46 -9.74 -1.32
C ASP A 87 -10.19 -10.41 -0.74
N GLY A 88 -10.38 -11.11 0.37
CA GLY A 88 -9.36 -11.98 0.97
C GLY A 88 -8.04 -11.27 1.32
N PRO A 89 -6.89 -11.92 1.10
CA PRO A 89 -5.58 -11.38 1.47
C PRO A 89 -5.25 -10.04 0.80
N ALA A 90 -5.74 -9.81 -0.43
CA ALA A 90 -5.51 -8.56 -1.13
C ALA A 90 -6.26 -7.39 -0.47
N LEU A 91 -7.52 -7.61 -0.05
CA LEU A 91 -8.26 -6.63 0.74
C LEU A 91 -7.60 -6.37 2.10
N THR A 92 -7.06 -7.42 2.73
CA THR A 92 -6.29 -7.27 3.97
C THR A 92 -5.06 -6.37 3.75
N ALA A 93 -4.30 -6.58 2.69
CA ALA A 93 -3.14 -5.73 2.37
C ALA A 93 -3.54 -4.27 2.13
N ILE A 94 -4.65 -4.01 1.42
CA ILE A 94 -5.19 -2.65 1.25
C ILE A 94 -5.50 -2.03 2.62
N ARG A 95 -6.17 -2.76 3.52
CA ARG A 95 -6.49 -2.26 4.86
C ARG A 95 -5.23 -1.96 5.68
N GLN A 96 -4.21 -2.82 5.60
CA GLN A 96 -2.94 -2.62 6.29
C GLN A 96 -2.22 -1.37 5.78
N MET A 97 -2.17 -1.16 4.47
CA MET A 97 -1.65 0.07 3.88
C MET A 97 -2.44 1.29 4.36
N ALA A 98 -3.77 1.18 4.47
CA ALA A 98 -4.68 2.28 4.84
C ALA A 98 -4.41 2.77 6.27
N SER A 99 -4.25 1.81 7.17
CA SER A 99 -4.05 2.05 8.60
C SER A 99 -2.60 2.35 8.96
N SER A 100 -1.67 2.25 8.00
CA SER A 100 -0.24 2.41 8.27
C SER A 100 0.17 3.85 8.62
N GLY A 101 -0.63 4.84 8.20
CA GLY A 101 -0.27 6.26 8.29
C GLY A 101 0.88 6.68 7.38
N ARG A 102 1.38 5.77 6.52
CA ARG A 102 2.49 6.03 5.60
C ARG A 102 1.99 6.59 4.27
N PRO A 103 2.77 7.42 3.57
CA PRO A 103 2.44 7.82 2.21
C PRO A 103 2.37 6.60 1.29
N VAL A 104 1.36 6.55 0.42
CA VAL A 104 1.15 5.49 -0.58
C VAL A 104 1.27 6.07 -1.97
N VAL A 105 2.07 5.43 -2.84
CA VAL A 105 2.19 5.73 -4.27
C VAL A 105 1.64 4.55 -5.05
N ALA A 106 0.63 4.76 -5.89
CA ALA A 106 0.08 3.70 -6.73
C ALA A 106 0.84 3.57 -8.05
N VAL A 107 1.02 2.33 -8.51
CA VAL A 107 1.43 1.99 -9.88
C VAL A 107 0.17 1.93 -10.75
N ASP A 108 0.23 2.54 -11.95
CA ASP A 108 -0.88 2.69 -12.89
C ASP A 108 -2.09 3.48 -12.33
N VAL A 109 -3.02 2.80 -11.66
CA VAL A 109 -4.23 3.41 -11.09
C VAL A 109 -4.48 2.93 -9.67
N SER A 110 -4.98 3.83 -8.83
CA SER A 110 -5.32 3.51 -7.44
C SER A 110 -6.66 2.77 -7.36
N VAL A 111 -6.68 1.53 -6.87
CA VAL A 111 -7.92 0.74 -6.68
C VAL A 111 -8.66 1.05 -5.37
N TRP A 112 -8.07 1.89 -4.53
CA TRP A 112 -8.60 2.36 -3.25
C TRP A 112 -10.04 2.88 -3.32
N GLY A 113 -10.38 3.59 -4.40
CA GLY A 113 -11.73 4.13 -4.57
C GLY A 113 -12.79 3.12 -5.01
N ARG A 114 -12.39 2.00 -5.62
CA ARG A 114 -13.31 0.91 -6.01
C ARG A 114 -13.64 -0.02 -4.84
N CYS A 115 -12.79 -0.09 -3.83
CA CYS A 115 -13.00 -0.93 -2.64
C CYS A 115 -13.84 -0.25 -1.53
N GLY A 116 -14.49 0.89 -1.81
CA GLY A 116 -15.16 1.70 -0.79
C GLY A 116 -14.21 2.44 0.16
N TYR A 117 -12.89 2.32 -0.03
CA TYR A 117 -11.84 2.96 0.77
C TYR A 117 -11.43 4.35 0.27
N GLY A 118 -12.17 4.94 -0.69
CA GLY A 118 -12.08 6.38 -0.94
C GLY A 118 -12.60 6.88 -2.29
N SER A 119 -13.66 7.68 -2.27
CA SER A 119 -13.88 8.73 -3.28
C SER A 119 -12.89 9.90 -3.17
N ARG A 120 -11.75 9.69 -2.50
CA ARG A 120 -10.67 10.66 -2.34
C ARG A 120 -9.29 9.98 -2.40
N ALA A 121 -8.96 9.38 -3.55
CA ALA A 121 -7.58 9.48 -4.03
C ALA A 121 -7.33 10.95 -4.44
N ARG A 122 -7.44 11.89 -3.51
CA ARG A 122 -7.05 13.28 -3.79
C ARG A 122 -5.54 13.29 -3.73
N ARG A 123 -4.92 13.87 -4.77
CA ARG A 123 -3.53 14.35 -4.79
C ARG A 123 -3.00 14.54 -3.37
N CYS A 124 -2.02 13.73 -2.96
CA CYS A 124 -1.39 13.87 -1.66
C CYS A 124 -0.64 15.21 -1.61
N GLU A 125 -1.25 16.24 -1.01
CA GLU A 125 -0.61 17.45 -0.51
C GLU A 125 -0.41 17.31 1.01
N PRO A 126 0.61 17.92 1.63
CA PRO A 126 0.91 17.73 3.05
C PRO A 126 -0.04 18.54 3.94
N GLY A 127 -0.62 17.91 4.96
CA GLY A 127 -1.05 18.63 6.17
C GLY A 127 -2.53 18.73 6.52
N HIS A 128 -3.41 17.83 6.04
CA HIS A 128 -4.80 17.81 6.53
C HIS A 128 -5.30 16.40 6.83
N VAL A 129 -5.49 16.09 8.11
CA VAL A 129 -6.21 14.90 8.58
C VAL A 129 -7.65 15.29 8.86
N ASP A 130 -8.58 14.86 8.01
CA ASP A 130 -10.01 15.09 8.20
C ASP A 130 -10.63 13.84 8.87
N GLY A 131 -11.24 14.03 10.04
CA GLY A 131 -11.56 12.99 11.03
C GLY A 131 -12.77 12.10 10.72
N ASP A 132 -13.13 11.88 9.46
CA ASP A 132 -14.38 11.21 9.09
C ASP A 132 -14.24 10.06 8.10
N VAL A 133 -13.33 9.11 8.36
CA VAL A 133 -13.35 7.81 7.66
C VAL A 133 -12.88 6.68 8.60
N LEU A 134 -13.67 6.38 9.63
CA LEU A 134 -13.56 5.14 10.38
C LEU A 134 -14.97 4.53 10.54
N PRO A 135 -15.14 3.20 10.40
CA PRO A 135 -16.36 2.54 10.88
C PRO A 135 -16.55 2.93 12.36
N ARG A 136 -17.79 3.21 12.77
CA ARG A 136 -18.10 3.83 14.08
C ARG A 136 -17.43 3.13 15.27
N GLU A 137 -17.17 1.84 15.14
CA GLU A 137 -16.56 0.95 16.13
C GLU A 137 -15.04 1.14 16.31
N ALA A 138 -14.36 1.74 15.32
CA ALA A 138 -12.91 1.97 15.33
C ALA A 138 -12.54 3.43 15.69
N ARG A 139 -13.52 4.30 15.98
CA ARG A 139 -13.24 5.69 16.41
C ARG A 139 -12.65 5.67 17.84
N PRO A 140 -11.50 6.31 18.11
CA PRO A 140 -11.03 6.49 19.47
C PRO A 140 -12.07 7.30 20.26
N ARG A 141 -12.45 6.82 21.45
CA ARG A 141 -13.35 7.57 22.33
C ARG A 141 -12.71 8.92 22.68
N PRO A 142 -13.43 10.05 22.59
CA PRO A 142 -12.87 11.34 22.95
C PRO A 142 -12.45 11.31 24.42
N VAL A 143 -11.15 11.53 24.67
CA VAL A 143 -10.65 11.77 26.03
C VAL A 143 -11.26 13.10 26.48
N ALA A 144 -12.03 13.08 27.56
CA ALA A 144 -12.66 14.27 28.11
C ALA A 144 -11.58 15.32 28.42
N ARG A 145 -11.62 16.46 27.72
CA ARG A 145 -10.75 17.59 28.05
C ARG A 145 -11.22 18.20 29.38
N PRO A 146 -10.33 18.46 30.35
CA PRO A 146 -10.73 19.17 31.57
C PRO A 146 -11.22 20.57 31.21
N ARG A 147 -12.35 20.97 31.80
CA ARG A 147 -12.93 22.31 31.61
C ARG A 147 -11.96 23.37 32.17
N PRO A 148 -11.74 24.49 31.47
CA PRO A 148 -10.98 25.60 32.02
C PRO A 148 -11.70 26.13 33.27
N ARG A 149 -10.95 26.32 34.36
CA ARG A 149 -11.44 27.00 35.56
C ARG A 149 -11.68 28.48 35.20
N ARG A 150 -12.85 28.99 35.58
CA ARG A 150 -13.20 30.42 35.48
C ARG A 150 -12.34 31.26 36.40
#